data_AF-A0A7C5I7A7-F1
#
_entry.id   AF-A0A7C5I7A7-F1
#
_cell.length_a   1.000
_cell.length_b   1.000
_cell.length_c   1.000
_cell.angle_alpha   90.00
_cell.angle_beta   90.00
_cell.angle_gamma   90.00
#
_symmetry.space_group_name_H-M   'P 1'
#
loop_
_entity.id
_entity.type
_entity.pdbx_description
1 polymer ?
#
loop_
_entity_poly.entity_id
_entity_poly.type
_entity_poly.pdbx_seq_one_letter_code
_entity_poly.pdbx_strand_id
1 'polypeptide(L)'
;GGCHPNDCHYQEGNYKALRRYHLLKRMVRQMGIEEERLRLEWISAAEGDRVRVVVNDMVEKIRALGPLKRQPAAEPAPEEVTAT
;
A
#
# COMPACT_ATOMS: atom_id res chain seq x y z
N GLY A 1 6.59 0.60 3.73
CA GLY A 1 7.33 0.04 4.89
C GLY A 1 7.40 1.07 5.98
N GLY A 2 7.99 0.72 7.13
CA GLY A 2 8.25 1.65 8.23
C GLY A 2 9.27 1.09 9.21
N CYS A 3 9.59 1.85 10.26
CA CYS A 3 10.45 1.40 11.36
C CYS A 3 9.83 0.18 12.07
N HIS A 4 10.67 -0.64 12.70
CA HIS A 4 10.22 -1.73 13.57
C HIS A 4 9.25 -1.23 14.66
N PRO A 5 8.30 -2.06 15.09
CA PRO A 5 7.51 -1.79 16.30
C PRO A 5 8.43 -1.38 17.45
N ASN A 6 8.05 -0.33 18.19
CA ASN A 6 8.85 0.33 19.24
C ASN A 6 10.03 1.20 18.78
N ASP A 7 10.49 1.07 17.53
CA ASP A 7 11.60 1.88 16.98
C ASP A 7 11.12 3.06 16.13
N CYS A 8 9.84 3.43 16.24
CA CYS A 8 9.32 4.54 15.47
C CYS A 8 9.94 5.85 15.95
N HIS A 9 10.55 6.61 15.03
CA HIS A 9 11.12 7.92 15.34
C HIS A 9 10.09 8.90 15.94
N TYR A 10 8.83 8.75 15.55
CA TYR A 10 7.70 9.53 16.05
C TYR A 10 6.82 8.74 17.03
N GLN A 11 7.44 7.85 17.80
CA GLN A 11 6.87 7.01 18.87
C GLN A 11 5.85 5.97 18.40
N GLU A 12 4.74 6.39 17.78
CA GLU A 12 3.60 5.50 17.50
C GLU A 12 3.10 5.55 16.05
N GLY A 13 3.81 6.25 15.16
CA GLY A 13 3.40 6.42 13.76
C GLY A 13 3.21 5.08 13.03
N ASN A 14 4.10 4.12 13.27
CA ASN A 14 4.01 2.77 12.70
C ASN A 14 2.78 1.99 13.22
N TYR A 15 2.41 2.11 14.49
CA TYR A 15 1.20 1.46 15.03
C TYR A 15 -0.08 2.03 14.42
N LYS A 16 -0.14 3.35 14.20
CA LYS A 16 -1.25 3.98 13.46
C LYS A 16 -1.30 3.48 12.01
N ALA A 17 -0.15 3.36 11.36
CA ALA A 17 -0.05 2.80 10.00
C ALA A 17 -0.48 1.32 9.94
N LEU A 18 -0.12 0.50 10.93
CA LEU A 18 -0.52 -0.91 11.02
C LEU A 18 -2.04 -1.07 11.08
N ARG A 19 -2.72 -0.27 11.92
CA ARG A 19 -4.20 -0.27 11.99
C ARG A 19 -4.82 0.10 10.64
N ARG A 20 -4.30 1.13 9.97
CA ARG A 20 -4.76 1.54 8.63
C ARG A 20 -4.50 0.47 7.58
N TYR A 21 -3.35 -0.20 7.63
CA TYR A 21 -3.01 -1.29 6.72
C TYR A 21 -4.02 -2.43 6.78
N HIS A 22 -4.41 -2.87 7.98
CA HIS A 22 -5.41 -3.93 8.11
C HIS A 22 -6.77 -3.55 7.53
N LEU A 23 -7.22 -2.30 7.74
CA LEU A 23 -8.44 -1.80 7.13
C LEU A 23 -8.31 -1.72 5.61
N LEU A 24 -7.23 -1.10 5.12
CA LEU A 24 -6.97 -0.92 3.70
C LEU A 24 -6.88 -2.26 2.97
N LYS A 25 -6.26 -3.28 3.56
CA LYS A 25 -6.18 -4.63 2.99
C LYS A 25 -7.56 -5.23 2.73
N ARG A 26 -8.51 -5.05 3.65
CA ARG A 26 -9.90 -5.47 3.47
C ARG A 26 -10.61 -4.63 2.40
N MET A 27 -10.38 -3.32 2.39
CA MET A 27 -10.98 -2.41 1.41
C MET A 27 -10.54 -2.72 -0.01
N VAL A 28 -9.24 -2.94 -0.25
CA VAL A 28 -8.75 -3.28 -1.60
C VAL A 28 -9.36 -4.59 -2.10
N ARG A 29 -9.53 -5.59 -1.22
CA ARG A 29 -10.27 -6.81 -1.56
C ARG A 29 -11.71 -6.52 -1.96
N GLN A 30 -12.42 -5.68 -1.21
CA GLN A 30 -13.80 -5.29 -1.52
C GLN A 30 -13.90 -4.55 -2.86
N MET A 31 -12.83 -3.87 -3.27
CA MET A 31 -12.73 -3.20 -4.57
C MET A 31 -12.35 -4.15 -5.73
N GLY A 32 -12.27 -5.46 -5.47
CA GLY A 32 -11.89 -6.46 -6.47
C GLY A 32 -10.39 -6.50 -6.78
N ILE A 33 -9.54 -5.96 -5.90
CA ILE A 33 -8.08 -5.97 -6.03
C ILE A 33 -7.51 -7.10 -5.16
N GLU A 34 -6.58 -7.87 -5.71
CA GLU A 34 -5.90 -8.94 -4.99
C GLU A 34 -5.10 -8.38 -3.80
N GLU A 35 -5.33 -8.92 -2.60
CA GLU A 35 -4.73 -8.40 -1.36
C GLU A 35 -3.20 -8.51 -1.35
N GLU A 36 -2.66 -9.45 -2.12
CA GLU A 36 -1.23 -9.68 -2.35
C GLU A 36 -0.55 -8.48 -3.00
N ARG A 37 -1.30 -7.59 -3.65
CA ARG A 37 -0.77 -6.33 -4.20
C ARG A 37 -0.46 -5.29 -3.12
N LEU A 38 -0.91 -5.51 -1.88
CA LEU A 38 -0.68 -4.60 -0.76
C LEU A 38 0.13 -5.27 0.36
N ARG A 39 1.37 -4.80 0.55
CA ARG A 39 2.30 -5.34 1.54
C ARG A 39 2.84 -4.26 2.48
N LEU A 40 2.88 -4.57 3.78
CA LEU A 40 3.53 -3.76 4.80
C LEU A 40 4.69 -4.55 5.39
N GLU A 41 5.84 -3.91 5.52
CA GLU A 41 7.07 -4.49 6.03
C GLU A 41 7.75 -3.49 6.98
N TRP A 42 8.35 -4.04 8.03
CA TRP A 42 9.09 -3.29 9.03
C TRP A 42 10.58 -3.49 8.80
N ILE A 43 11.28 -2.43 8.43
CA ILE A 43 12.69 -2.49 8.04
C ILE A 43 13.38 -1.23 8.54
N SER A 44 14.43 -1.40 9.33
CA SER A 44 15.28 -0.33 9.85
C SER A 44 16.23 0.21 8.78
N ALA A 45 16.86 1.36 9.06
CA ALA A 45 17.84 1.96 8.17
C ALA A 45 19.10 1.10 7.94
N ALA A 46 19.43 0.18 8.87
CA ALA A 46 20.59 -0.70 8.77
C ALA A 46 20.32 -1.98 7.97
N GLU A 47 19.05 -2.29 7.65
CA GLU A 47 18.65 -3.55 7.04
C GLU A 47 18.57 -3.48 5.50
N GLY A 48 19.61 -2.95 4.86
CA GLY A 48 19.65 -2.78 3.40
C GLY A 48 19.41 -4.07 2.61
N ASP A 49 20.05 -5.17 3.01
CA ASP A 49 19.86 -6.48 2.38
C ASP A 49 18.42 -7.00 2.50
N ARG A 50 17.76 -6.72 3.63
CA ARG A 50 16.36 -7.11 3.84
C ARG A 50 15.44 -6.35 2.90
N VAL A 51 15.64 -5.03 2.73
CA VAL A 51 14.86 -4.24 1.78
C VAL A 51 15.00 -4.83 0.38
N ARG A 52 16.23 -5.14 -0.05
CA ARG A 52 16.50 -5.75 -1.36
C ARG A 52 15.73 -7.06 -1.55
N VAL A 53 15.80 -7.97 -0.58
CA VAL A 53 15.09 -9.27 -0.64
C VAL A 53 13.57 -9.09 -0.69
N VAL A 54 13.03 -8.25 0.19
CA VAL A 54 11.59 -7.98 0.30
C VAL A 54 11.04 -7.35 -0.98
N VAL A 55 11.75 -6.36 -1.54
CA VAL A 55 11.32 -5.68 -2.77
C VAL A 55 11.36 -6.65 -3.95
N ASN A 56 12.41 -7.47 -4.08
CA ASN A 56 12.49 -8.46 -5.15
C ASN A 56 11.34 -9.49 -5.05
N ASP A 57 11.07 -10.02 -3.85
CA ASP A 57 9.94 -10.94 -3.62
C ASP A 57 8.58 -10.28 -3.94
N MET A 58 8.40 -9.00 -3.58
CA MET A 58 7.20 -8.26 -3.94
C MET A 58 7.07 -8.09 -5.46
N VAL A 59 8.15 -7.77 -6.16
CA VAL A 59 8.17 -7.63 -7.62
C VAL A 59 7.78 -8.95 -8.30
N GLU A 60 8.34 -10.08 -7.86
CA GLU A 60 8.00 -11.39 -8.42
C GLU A 60 6.53 -11.74 -8.19
N LYS A 61 5.99 -11.47 -6.99
CA LYS A 61 4.56 -11.65 -6.70
C LYS A 61 3.67 -10.80 -7.61
N ILE A 62 4.00 -9.52 -7.80
CA ILE A 62 3.24 -8.64 -8.69
C ILE A 62 3.34 -9.09 -10.15
N ARG A 63 4.51 -9.54 -10.61
CA ARG A 63 4.70 -10.09 -11.97
C ARG A 63 3.82 -11.32 -12.18
N ALA A 64 3.77 -12.22 -11.21
CA ALA A 64 2.92 -13.41 -11.28
C ALA A 64 1.41 -13.09 -11.32
N LEU A 65 0.98 -12.05 -10.59
CA LEU A 65 -0.42 -11.57 -10.63
C LEU A 65 -0.77 -10.84 -11.93
N GLY A 66 0.24 -10.40 -12.69
CA GLY A 66 0.06 -9.63 -13.92
C GLY A 66 -0.52 -8.22 -13.69
N PRO A 67 -0.81 -7.48 -14.78
CA PRO A 67 -1.36 -6.13 -14.71
C PRO A 67 -2.69 -6.08 -13.95
N LEU A 68 -2.90 -4.99 -13.20
CA LEU A 68 -4.18 -4.75 -12.54
C LEU A 68 -5.26 -4.48 -13.59
N LYS A 69 -6.27 -5.34 -13.66
CA LYS A 69 -7.38 -5.24 -14.61
C LYS A 69 -8.51 -4.37 -14.05
N ARG A 70 -8.24 -3.10 -13.80
CA ARG A 70 -9.25 -2.13 -13.34
C ARG A 70 -9.44 -1.07 -14.42
N GLN A 71 -10.69 -0.73 -14.73
CA GLN A 71 -10.97 0.44 -15.56
C GLN A 71 -10.41 1.69 -14.84
N PRO A 72 -9.77 2.63 -15.54
CA PRO A 72 -9.40 3.90 -14.93
C PRO A 72 -10.65 4.51 -14.28
N ALA A 73 -10.47 5.18 -13.14
CA ALA A 73 -11.56 5.95 -12.56
C ALA A 73 -12.10 6.89 -13.66
N ALA A 74 -13.41 6.93 -13.84
CA ALA A 74 -14.01 7.89 -14.76
C ALA A 74 -13.47 9.28 -14.42
N GLU A 75 -13.02 10.03 -15.43
CA GLU A 75 -12.70 11.44 -15.20
C GLU A 75 -13.91 12.10 -14.53
N PRO A 76 -13.70 12.88 -13.46
CA PRO A 76 -14.80 13.62 -12.87
C PRO A 76 -15.41 14.47 -14.00
N ALA A 77 -16.72 14.33 -14.20
CA ALA A 77 -17.44 15.14 -15.17
C ALA A 77 -17.13 16.62 -14.85
N PRO A 78 -16.89 17.47 -15.87
CA PRO A 78 -16.67 18.88 -15.62
C PRO A 78 -17.84 19.42 -14.81
N GLU A 79 -17.54 20.00 -13.65
CA GLU A 79 -18.54 20.61 -12.78
C GLU A 79 -19.20 21.73 -13.57
N GLU A 80 -20.46 21.58 -13.96
CA GLU A 80 -21.23 22.69 -14.53
C GLU A 80 -21.32 23.76 -13.44
N VAL A 81 -20.47 24.78 -13.57
CA VAL A 81 -20.54 25.99 -12.76
C VAL A 81 -21.85 26.68 -13.15
N THR A 82 -22.93 26.34 -12.45
CA THR A 82 -24.19 27.09 -12.55
C THR A 82 -23.95 28.46 -11.91
N ALA A 83 -23.59 29.44 -12.75
CA ALA A 83 -23.58 30.84 -12.37
C ALA A 83 -24.99 31.20 -11.87
N THR A 84 -25.09 31.44 -10.56
CA THR A 84 -26.27 32.05 -9.93
C THR A 84 -26.07 33.55 -9.88
#